data_AF-A0AAD9K5F7-F1
#
_entry.id   AF-A0AAD9K5F7-F1
#
_cell.length_a   1.000
_cell.length_b   1.000
_cell.length_c   1.000
_cell.angle_alpha   90.00
_cell.angle_beta   90.00
_cell.angle_gamma   90.00
#
_symmetry.space_group_name_H-M   'P 1'
#
loop_
_entity.id
_entity.type
_entity.pdbx_description
1 polymer ?
#
loop_
_entity_poly.entity_id
_entity_poly.type
_entity_poly.pdbx_seq_one_letter_code
_entity_poly.pdbx_strand_id
1 'polypeptide(L)'
;MGNHELYMRRRKPDPIDVQQMKAQAREERQSKQSERAQLQKEKKLREDAEKQRQELEERLKKYQDEVERARKELEHSQLVAEELEGRMKSAEQERRELEEAQRAANAARIAAEAAANMEKEERERKEEEARVAQEALEQREEEARVKEEEARRLQEELEDARRKMEENQRALSEVLAPPVVHVAENDVEESHEENMEGDAELIVNDSEHLARPEEERITQAEKNKHMQEQLKSLSAELAEAKDQTQVTKNDILHGQNVAQGRDKYKTLKQIRQGNTKQRVDMFEAM
;
A
#
# COMPACT_ATOMS: atom_id res chain seq x y z
N MET A 1 48.90 -34.71 -30.65
CA MET A 1 48.97 -33.64 -31.67
C MET A 1 47.89 -32.55 -31.50
N GLY A 2 46.67 -32.86 -31.07
CA GLY A 2 45.57 -31.86 -30.99
C GLY A 2 45.79 -30.63 -30.11
N ASN A 3 46.46 -30.73 -28.95
CA ASN A 3 46.75 -29.54 -28.12
C ASN A 3 47.68 -28.54 -28.80
N HIS A 4 48.67 -29.02 -29.56
CA HIS A 4 49.60 -28.17 -30.29
C HIS A 4 48.88 -27.46 -31.45
N GLU A 5 48.02 -28.17 -32.17
CA GLU A 5 47.22 -27.61 -33.26
C GLU A 5 46.27 -26.51 -32.76
N LEU A 6 45.53 -26.75 -31.67
CA LEU A 6 44.68 -25.72 -31.05
C LEU A 6 45.50 -24.54 -30.51
N TYR A 7 46.69 -24.80 -29.98
CA TYR A 7 47.61 -23.75 -29.54
C TYR A 7 48.07 -22.86 -30.69
N MET A 8 48.32 -23.43 -31.87
CA MET A 8 48.66 -22.67 -33.08
C MET A 8 47.44 -21.94 -33.66
N ARG A 9 46.25 -22.58 -33.66
CA ARG A 9 45.01 -21.95 -34.12
C ARG A 9 44.66 -20.70 -33.31
N ARG A 10 44.84 -20.72 -31.98
CA ARG A 10 44.59 -19.57 -31.08
C ARG A 10 45.53 -18.37 -31.30
N ARG A 11 46.61 -18.54 -32.06
CA ARG A 11 47.59 -17.48 -32.38
C ARG A 11 47.40 -16.86 -33.74
N LYS A 12 46.52 -17.45 -34.55
CA LYS A 12 46.11 -16.90 -35.83
C LYS A 12 44.81 -16.14 -35.63
N PRO A 13 44.52 -15.13 -36.46
CA PRO A 13 43.20 -14.53 -36.51
C PRO A 13 42.11 -15.60 -36.65
N ASP A 14 40.95 -15.36 -36.05
CA ASP A 14 39.84 -16.31 -36.13
C ASP A 14 39.42 -16.51 -37.59
N PRO A 15 39.14 -17.75 -38.01
CA PRO A 15 38.56 -17.99 -39.33
C PRO A 15 37.15 -17.38 -39.42
N ILE A 16 36.70 -17.07 -40.63
CA ILE A 16 35.43 -16.36 -40.91
C ILE A 16 34.25 -17.01 -40.17
N ASP A 17 34.14 -18.34 -40.20
CA ASP A 17 33.07 -19.07 -39.51
C ASP A 17 33.05 -18.80 -38.00
N VAL A 18 34.22 -18.74 -37.35
CA VAL A 18 34.32 -18.46 -35.92
C VAL A 18 33.98 -17.00 -35.63
N GLN A 19 34.31 -16.08 -36.53
CA GLN A 19 33.91 -14.67 -36.41
C GLN A 19 32.39 -14.52 -36.51
N GLN A 20 31.76 -15.17 -37.48
CA GLN A 20 30.30 -15.19 -37.66
C GLN A 20 29.60 -15.79 -36.44
N MET A 21 30.08 -16.93 -35.93
CA MET A 21 29.55 -17.53 -34.71
C MET A 21 29.66 -16.60 -33.50
N LYS A 22 30.76 -15.85 -33.37
CA LYS A 22 30.92 -14.86 -32.29
C LYS A 22 29.99 -13.66 -32.46
N ALA A 23 29.79 -13.18 -33.68
CA ALA A 23 28.86 -12.10 -33.99
C ALA A 23 27.42 -12.50 -33.65
N GLN A 24 26.97 -13.66 -34.16
CA GLN A 24 25.65 -14.22 -33.87
C GLN A 24 25.44 -14.43 -32.36
N ALA A 25 26.42 -14.99 -31.64
CA ALA A 25 26.31 -15.19 -30.19
C ALA A 25 26.22 -13.87 -29.40
N ARG A 26 26.84 -12.78 -29.89
CA ARG A 26 26.72 -11.44 -29.28
C ARG A 26 25.34 -10.85 -29.52
N GLU A 27 24.85 -10.94 -30.76
CA GLU A 27 23.52 -10.45 -31.15
C GLU A 27 22.41 -11.18 -30.38
N GLU A 28 22.45 -12.52 -30.35
CA GLU A 28 21.48 -13.32 -29.59
C GLU A 28 21.51 -13.00 -28.09
N ARG A 29 22.70 -12.73 -27.54
CA ARG A 29 22.84 -12.35 -26.12
C ARG A 29 22.24 -10.97 -25.86
N GLN A 30 22.47 -10.00 -26.74
CA GLN A 30 21.89 -8.67 -26.63
C GLN A 30 20.37 -8.70 -26.79
N SER A 31 19.86 -9.43 -27.79
CA SER A 31 18.42 -9.63 -28.02
C SER A 31 17.74 -10.27 -26.80
N LYS A 32 18.31 -11.34 -26.22
CA LYS A 32 17.78 -11.94 -24.98
C LYS A 32 17.85 -10.99 -23.79
N GLN A 33 18.83 -10.10 -23.74
CA GLN A 33 18.96 -9.13 -22.66
C GLN A 33 17.92 -8.00 -22.79
N SER A 34 17.67 -7.50 -24.00
CA SER A 34 16.63 -6.50 -24.25
C SER A 34 15.24 -7.07 -24.01
N GLU A 35 14.96 -8.28 -24.48
CA GLU A 35 13.69 -8.98 -24.21
C GLU A 35 13.44 -9.14 -22.71
N ARG A 36 14.47 -9.57 -21.95
CA ARG A 36 14.37 -9.66 -20.48
C ARG A 36 14.15 -8.31 -19.82
N ALA A 37 14.80 -7.25 -20.31
CA ALA A 37 14.62 -5.90 -19.78
C ALA A 37 13.20 -5.36 -20.05
N GLN A 38 12.68 -5.56 -21.26
CA GLN A 38 11.30 -5.22 -21.61
C GLN A 38 10.29 -5.97 -20.75
N LEU A 39 10.47 -7.29 -20.59
CA LEU A 39 9.61 -8.11 -19.73
C LEU A 39 9.65 -7.64 -18.27
N GLN A 40 10.82 -7.24 -17.76
CA GLN A 40 10.94 -6.68 -16.41
C GLN A 40 10.22 -5.34 -16.26
N LYS A 41 10.29 -4.47 -17.29
CA LYS A 41 9.57 -3.19 -17.30
C LYS A 41 8.06 -3.42 -17.32
N GLU A 42 7.57 -4.32 -18.15
CA GLU A 42 6.15 -4.68 -18.23
C GLU A 42 5.64 -5.28 -16.92
N LYS A 43 6.41 -6.19 -16.30
CA LYS A 43 6.05 -6.76 -14.99
C LYS A 43 5.93 -5.68 -13.91
N LYS A 44 6.89 -4.76 -13.83
CA LYS A 44 6.83 -3.64 -12.88
C LYS A 44 5.62 -2.75 -13.12
N LEU A 45 5.37 -2.39 -14.38
CA LEU A 45 4.20 -1.57 -14.73
C LEU A 45 2.88 -2.25 -14.32
N ARG A 46 2.80 -3.57 -14.53
CA ARG A 46 1.64 -4.36 -14.11
C ARG A 46 1.51 -4.45 -12.58
N GLU A 47 2.61 -4.67 -11.87
CA GLU A 47 2.63 -4.68 -10.40
C GLU A 47 2.18 -3.33 -9.83
N ASP A 48 2.66 -2.21 -10.39
CA ASP A 48 2.27 -0.87 -9.99
C ASP A 48 0.77 -0.60 -10.28
N ALA A 49 0.27 -1.02 -11.44
CA ALA A 49 -1.15 -0.90 -11.78
C ALA A 49 -2.04 -1.76 -10.87
N GLU A 50 -1.63 -2.99 -10.55
CA GLU A 50 -2.33 -3.87 -9.61
C GLU A 50 -2.37 -3.26 -8.20
N LYS A 51 -1.26 -2.62 -7.77
CA LYS A 51 -1.19 -1.92 -6.49
C LYS A 51 -2.10 -0.68 -6.44
N GLN A 52 -2.11 0.13 -7.49
CA GLN A 52 -3.02 1.28 -7.61
C GLN A 52 -4.49 0.82 -7.59
N ARG A 53 -4.81 -0.28 -8.28
CA ARG A 53 -6.15 -0.87 -8.25
C ARG A 53 -6.55 -1.32 -6.84
N GLN A 54 -5.65 -2.00 -6.13
CA GLN A 54 -5.89 -2.41 -4.74
C GLN A 54 -6.12 -1.21 -3.81
N GLU A 55 -5.32 -0.15 -3.95
CA GLU A 55 -5.48 1.07 -3.15
C GLU A 55 -6.83 1.76 -3.42
N LEU A 56 -7.25 1.84 -4.68
CA LEU A 56 -8.56 2.37 -5.06
C LEU A 56 -9.69 1.48 -4.52
N GLU A 57 -9.56 0.17 -4.59
CA GLU A 57 -10.54 -0.80 -4.07
C GLU A 57 -10.68 -0.69 -2.55
N GLU A 58 -9.57 -0.60 -1.80
CA GLU A 58 -9.58 -0.36 -0.36
C GLU A 58 -10.21 0.98 0.00
N ARG A 59 -9.91 2.03 -0.75
CA ARG A 59 -10.48 3.36 -0.54
C ARG A 59 -11.99 3.36 -0.82
N LEU A 60 -12.43 2.72 -1.89
CA LEU A 60 -13.85 2.55 -2.19
C LEU A 60 -14.57 1.76 -1.10
N LYS A 61 -13.96 0.71 -0.56
CA LYS A 61 -14.53 -0.05 0.55
C LYS A 61 -14.70 0.81 1.81
N LYS A 62 -13.70 1.63 2.16
CA LYS A 62 -13.81 2.58 3.28
C LYS A 62 -14.95 3.58 3.07
N TYR A 63 -15.06 4.16 1.88
CA TYR A 63 -16.16 5.06 1.55
C TYR A 63 -17.53 4.35 1.63
N GLN A 64 -17.63 3.10 1.16
CA GLN A 64 -18.85 2.30 1.30
C GLN A 64 -19.24 2.08 2.76
N ASP A 65 -18.27 1.71 3.61
CA ASP A 65 -18.49 1.53 5.05
C ASP A 65 -18.92 2.84 5.73
N GLU A 66 -18.34 3.98 5.35
CA GLU A 66 -18.71 5.31 5.85
C GLU A 66 -20.13 5.71 5.45
N VAL A 67 -20.50 5.51 4.17
CA VAL A 67 -21.87 5.74 3.69
C VAL A 67 -22.87 4.85 4.42
N GLU A 68 -22.55 3.58 4.64
CA GLU A 68 -23.45 2.65 5.33
C GLU A 68 -23.65 3.07 6.80
N ARG A 69 -22.60 3.50 7.49
CA ARG A 69 -22.70 4.03 8.86
C ARG A 69 -23.55 5.30 8.91
N ALA A 70 -23.27 6.28 8.04
CA ALA A 70 -24.03 7.53 7.98
C ALA A 70 -25.51 7.29 7.65
N ARG A 71 -25.82 6.31 6.77
CA ARG A 71 -27.21 5.90 6.50
C ARG A 71 -27.89 5.32 7.73
N LYS A 72 -27.24 4.40 8.45
CA LYS A 72 -27.79 3.80 9.68
C LYS A 72 -28.04 4.85 10.77
N GLU A 73 -27.14 5.83 10.92
CA GLU A 73 -27.31 6.94 11.86
C GLU A 73 -28.47 7.87 11.47
N LEU A 74 -28.65 8.12 10.18
CA LEU A 74 -29.79 8.88 9.67
C LEU A 74 -31.11 8.12 9.91
N GLU A 75 -31.18 6.84 9.57
CA GLU A 75 -32.36 5.99 9.81
C GLU A 75 -32.71 5.95 11.31
N HIS A 76 -31.71 5.80 12.18
CA HIS A 76 -31.93 5.83 13.62
C HIS A 76 -32.49 7.17 14.09
N SER A 77 -31.93 8.29 13.61
CA SER A 77 -32.42 9.63 13.96
C SER A 77 -33.83 9.90 13.43
N GLN A 78 -34.18 9.36 12.25
CA GLN A 78 -35.52 9.45 11.67
C GLN A 78 -36.54 8.72 12.55
N LEU A 79 -36.23 7.48 12.96
CA LEU A 79 -37.12 6.71 13.84
C LEU A 79 -37.37 7.40 15.18
N VAL A 80 -36.33 7.98 15.78
CA VAL A 80 -36.46 8.75 17.03
C VAL A 80 -37.33 10.00 16.83
N ALA A 81 -37.15 10.73 15.72
CA ALA A 81 -37.97 11.89 15.41
C ALA A 81 -39.44 11.51 15.18
N GLU A 82 -39.72 10.42 14.47
CA GLU A 82 -41.08 9.90 14.26
C GLU A 82 -41.76 9.48 15.57
N GLU A 83 -41.03 8.81 16.47
CA GLU A 83 -41.56 8.41 17.78
C GLU A 83 -41.93 9.63 18.63
N LEU A 84 -41.06 10.65 18.67
CA LEU A 84 -41.33 11.92 19.36
C LEU A 84 -42.49 12.68 18.72
N GLU A 85 -42.63 12.68 17.39
CA GLU A 85 -43.78 13.27 16.69
C GLU A 85 -45.10 12.59 17.09
N GLY A 86 -45.08 11.26 17.23
CA GLY A 86 -46.24 10.49 17.70
C GLY A 86 -46.63 10.83 19.14
N ARG A 87 -45.64 10.94 20.04
CA ARG A 87 -45.86 11.35 21.43
C ARG A 87 -46.39 12.79 21.52
N MET A 88 -45.83 13.71 20.72
CA MET A 88 -46.30 15.09 20.64
C MET A 88 -47.75 15.20 20.16
N LYS A 89 -48.15 14.46 19.13
CA LYS A 89 -49.54 14.45 18.64
C LYS A 89 -50.51 13.95 19.72
N SER A 90 -50.11 12.92 20.47
CA SER A 90 -50.92 12.36 21.55
C SER A 90 -51.07 13.36 22.71
N ALA A 91 -49.95 13.98 23.13
CA ALA A 91 -49.95 15.02 24.16
C ALA A 91 -50.76 16.25 23.74
N GLU A 92 -50.70 16.66 22.47
CA GLU A 92 -51.48 17.78 21.94
C GLU A 92 -52.98 17.47 21.90
N GLN A 93 -53.37 16.24 21.55
CA GLN A 93 -54.76 15.79 21.62
C GLN A 93 -55.29 15.85 23.05
N GLU A 94 -54.54 15.30 24.03
CA GLU A 94 -54.94 15.36 25.43
C GLU A 94 -55.04 16.79 25.96
N ARG A 95 -54.15 17.69 25.53
CA ARG A 95 -54.23 19.11 25.89
C ARG A 95 -55.49 19.76 25.32
N ARG A 96 -55.85 19.47 24.07
CA ARG A 96 -57.07 20.00 23.43
C ARG A 96 -58.33 19.50 24.15
N GLU A 97 -58.38 18.22 24.51
CA GLU A 97 -59.50 17.66 25.28
C GLU A 97 -59.65 18.32 26.65
N LEU A 98 -58.54 18.57 27.36
CA LEU A 98 -58.55 19.31 28.62
C LEU A 98 -59.01 20.75 28.45
N GLU A 99 -58.54 21.45 27.42
CA GLU A 99 -58.91 22.83 27.14
C GLU A 99 -60.41 22.94 26.78
N GLU A 100 -60.94 22.00 26.00
CA GLU A 100 -62.38 21.90 25.71
C GLU A 100 -63.19 21.61 26.98
N ALA A 101 -62.74 20.67 27.81
CA ALA A 101 -63.37 20.37 29.10
C ALA A 101 -63.36 21.57 30.06
N GLN A 102 -62.30 22.38 30.02
CA GLN A 102 -62.15 23.60 30.81
C GLN A 102 -63.04 24.72 30.30
N ARG A 103 -63.15 24.92 28.97
CA ARG A 103 -64.12 25.86 28.36
C ARG A 103 -65.55 25.47 28.67
N ALA A 104 -65.89 24.18 28.61
CA ALA A 104 -67.21 23.69 28.95
C ALA A 104 -67.54 23.93 30.44
N ALA A 105 -66.59 23.66 31.35
CA ALA A 105 -66.74 23.94 32.77
C ALA A 105 -66.90 25.44 33.06
N ASN A 106 -66.11 26.30 32.42
CA ASN A 106 -66.22 27.76 32.54
C ASN A 106 -67.56 28.30 32.02
N ALA A 107 -68.05 27.78 30.90
CA ALA A 107 -69.36 28.16 30.37
C ALA A 107 -70.51 27.74 31.30
N ALA A 108 -70.43 26.53 31.87
CA ALA A 108 -71.39 26.06 32.87
C ALA A 108 -71.41 26.95 34.13
N ARG A 109 -70.22 27.37 34.60
CA ARG A 109 -70.08 28.32 35.72
C ARG A 109 -70.77 29.66 35.43
N ILE A 110 -70.49 30.27 34.28
CA ILE A 110 -71.08 31.57 33.89
C ILE A 110 -72.61 31.46 33.79
N ALA A 111 -73.13 30.35 33.25
CA ALA A 111 -74.57 30.12 33.19
C ALA A 111 -75.21 29.98 34.59
N ALA A 112 -74.54 29.31 35.53
CA ALA A 112 -74.99 29.19 36.91
C ALA A 112 -74.97 30.55 37.65
N GLU A 113 -73.91 31.36 37.49
CA GLU A 113 -73.83 32.73 38.04
C GLU A 113 -74.93 33.65 37.47
N ALA A 114 -75.19 33.59 36.16
CA ALA A 114 -76.24 34.38 35.52
C ALA A 114 -77.64 34.01 36.04
N ALA A 115 -77.89 32.73 36.29
CA ALA A 115 -79.15 32.25 36.88
C ALA A 115 -79.31 32.67 38.36
N ALA A 116 -78.21 32.82 39.11
CA ALA A 116 -78.23 33.22 40.52
C ALA A 116 -78.62 34.70 40.75
N ASN A 117 -78.46 35.59 39.75
CA ASN A 117 -78.81 37.02 39.87
C ASN A 117 -80.33 37.32 39.90
N MET A 118 -81.20 36.32 39.70
CA MET A 118 -82.66 36.51 39.66
C MET A 118 -83.39 36.18 40.98
N GLU A 119 -82.73 35.60 41.99
CA GLU A 119 -83.41 35.08 43.19
C GLU A 119 -82.57 35.23 44.49
N LYS A 120 -83.12 35.87 45.54
CA LYS A 120 -82.36 36.25 46.77
C LYS A 120 -82.11 35.10 47.76
N GLU A 121 -82.93 34.05 47.78
CA GLU A 121 -82.78 32.89 48.69
C GLU A 121 -81.97 31.72 48.09
N GLU A 122 -81.89 31.60 46.77
CA GLU A 122 -81.03 30.61 46.08
C GLU A 122 -79.55 31.02 46.03
N ARG A 123 -79.25 32.25 46.47
CA ARG A 123 -77.93 32.88 46.38
C ARG A 123 -76.86 32.13 47.18
N GLU A 124 -77.14 31.74 48.43
CA GLU A 124 -76.14 31.10 49.29
C GLU A 124 -75.79 29.66 48.84
N ARG A 125 -76.79 28.86 48.42
CA ARG A 125 -76.53 27.51 47.86
C ARG A 125 -75.75 27.57 46.56
N LYS A 126 -76.07 28.52 45.68
CA LYS A 126 -75.37 28.69 44.41
C LYS A 126 -73.99 29.35 44.56
N GLU A 127 -73.76 30.14 45.60
CA GLU A 127 -72.42 30.62 45.96
C GLU A 127 -71.50 29.47 46.38
N GLU A 128 -72.03 28.51 47.15
CA GLU A 128 -71.27 27.33 47.55
C GLU A 128 -71.02 26.38 46.35
N GLU A 129 -72.00 26.24 45.45
CA GLU A 129 -71.83 25.53 44.17
C GLU A 129 -70.82 26.23 43.24
N ALA A 130 -70.81 27.55 43.19
CA ALA A 130 -69.83 28.35 42.45
C ALA A 130 -68.41 28.22 43.05
N ARG A 131 -68.28 28.13 44.38
CA ARG A 131 -67.00 27.88 45.06
C ARG A 131 -66.45 26.50 44.72
N VAL A 132 -67.29 25.46 44.74
CA VAL A 132 -66.90 24.10 44.32
C VAL A 132 -66.53 24.06 42.83
N ALA A 133 -67.26 24.78 41.97
CA ALA A 133 -66.92 24.92 40.56
C ALA A 133 -65.60 25.68 40.33
N GLN A 134 -65.27 26.66 41.18
CA GLN A 134 -63.98 27.36 41.17
C GLN A 134 -62.83 26.44 41.56
N GLU A 135 -62.94 25.69 42.65
CA GLU A 135 -61.91 24.71 43.05
C GLU A 135 -61.70 23.65 41.97
N ALA A 136 -62.77 23.19 41.31
CA ALA A 136 -62.68 22.25 40.18
C ALA A 136 -62.02 22.86 38.93
N LEU A 137 -62.19 24.16 38.69
CA LEU A 137 -61.50 24.89 37.63
C LEU A 137 -60.03 25.08 37.94
N GLU A 138 -59.66 25.45 39.18
CA GLU A 138 -58.27 25.58 39.60
C GLU A 138 -57.52 24.25 39.51
N GLN A 139 -58.14 23.13 39.90
CA GLN A 139 -57.55 21.80 39.73
C GLN A 139 -57.31 21.47 38.25
N ARG A 140 -58.27 21.78 37.37
CA ARG A 140 -58.10 21.58 35.92
C ARG A 140 -57.06 22.52 35.31
N GLU A 141 -56.91 23.74 35.84
CA GLU A 141 -55.87 24.69 35.43
C GLU A 141 -54.48 24.18 35.79
N GLU A 142 -54.30 23.63 37.00
CA GLU A 142 -53.03 23.07 37.42
C GLU A 142 -52.67 21.82 36.61
N GLU A 143 -53.64 20.93 36.35
CA GLU A 143 -53.47 19.78 35.45
C GLU A 143 -53.11 20.21 34.02
N ALA A 144 -53.78 21.24 33.50
CA ALA A 144 -53.46 21.82 32.20
C ALA A 144 -52.05 22.41 32.17
N ARG A 145 -51.61 23.10 33.23
CA ARG A 145 -50.27 23.68 33.33
C ARG A 145 -49.18 22.60 33.32
N VAL A 146 -49.36 21.52 34.07
CA VAL A 146 -48.40 20.40 34.10
C VAL A 146 -48.31 19.74 32.72
N LYS A 147 -49.45 19.48 32.06
CA LYS A 147 -49.45 18.92 30.70
C LYS A 147 -48.88 19.87 29.66
N GLU A 148 -49.05 21.18 29.83
CA GLU A 148 -48.44 22.19 28.96
C GLU A 148 -46.91 22.20 29.11
N GLU A 149 -46.38 22.08 30.33
CA GLU A 149 -44.94 21.93 30.56
C GLU A 149 -44.38 20.64 29.96
N GLU A 150 -45.09 19.51 30.08
CA GLU A 150 -44.70 18.25 29.44
C GLU A 150 -44.72 18.34 27.90
N ALA A 151 -45.76 18.95 27.32
CA ALA A 151 -45.84 19.19 25.88
C ALA A 151 -44.69 20.09 25.40
N ARG A 152 -44.33 21.12 26.19
CA ARG A 152 -43.19 21.99 25.88
C ARG A 152 -41.86 21.24 25.93
N ARG A 153 -41.65 20.35 26.92
CA ARG A 153 -40.45 19.51 26.98
C ARG A 153 -40.35 18.57 25.79
N LEU A 154 -41.44 17.90 25.44
CA LEU A 154 -41.50 17.03 24.25
C LEU A 154 -41.25 17.81 22.95
N GLN A 155 -41.67 19.08 22.88
CA GLN A 155 -41.38 19.95 21.75
C GLN A 155 -39.89 20.28 21.64
N GLU A 156 -39.25 20.66 22.75
CA GLU A 156 -37.80 20.92 22.80
C GLU A 156 -37.00 19.67 22.40
N GLU A 157 -37.38 18.48 22.89
CA GLU A 157 -36.76 17.20 22.52
C GLU A 157 -36.92 16.86 21.03
N LEU A 158 -38.09 17.15 20.45
CA LEU A 158 -38.37 16.92 19.04
C LEU A 158 -37.58 17.87 18.12
N GLU A 159 -37.43 19.14 18.51
CA GLU A 159 -36.61 20.09 17.78
C GLU A 159 -35.14 19.67 17.78
N ASP A 160 -34.63 19.19 18.92
CA ASP A 160 -33.26 18.65 19.02
C ASP A 160 -33.09 17.37 18.20
N ALA A 161 -34.07 16.47 18.19
CA ALA A 161 -34.06 15.27 17.34
C ALA A 161 -34.08 15.62 15.84
N ARG A 162 -34.86 16.64 15.43
CA ARG A 162 -34.88 17.14 14.05
C ARG A 162 -33.56 17.79 13.64
N ARG A 163 -32.91 18.55 14.53
CA ARG A 163 -31.58 19.11 14.26
C ARG A 163 -30.56 17.99 14.04
N LYS A 164 -30.54 16.97 14.90
CA LYS A 164 -29.67 15.80 14.73
C LYS A 164 -29.95 15.05 13.43
N MET A 165 -31.21 14.91 13.04
CA MET A 165 -31.60 14.30 11.78
C MET A 165 -31.07 15.11 10.58
N GLU A 166 -31.21 16.44 10.61
CA GLU A 166 -30.71 17.32 9.54
C GLU A 166 -29.17 17.32 9.49
N GLU A 167 -28.49 17.30 10.63
CA GLU A 167 -27.04 17.14 10.72
C GLU A 167 -26.58 15.81 10.12
N ASN A 168 -27.23 14.70 10.48
CA ASN A 168 -26.94 13.38 9.92
C ASN A 168 -27.22 13.32 8.39
N GLN A 169 -28.27 14.02 7.94
CA GLN A 169 -28.60 14.13 6.52
C GLN A 169 -27.54 14.92 5.75
N ARG A 170 -27.04 16.03 6.33
CA ARG A 170 -25.93 16.81 5.78
C ARG A 170 -24.65 15.99 5.74
N ALA A 171 -24.32 15.29 6.82
CA ALA A 171 -23.15 14.40 6.89
C ALA A 171 -23.21 13.32 5.80
N LEU A 172 -24.36 12.68 5.60
CA LEU A 172 -24.55 11.71 4.52
C LEU A 172 -24.38 12.35 3.13
N SER A 173 -24.90 13.57 2.93
CA SER A 173 -24.76 14.29 1.66
C SER A 173 -23.31 14.69 1.35
N GLU A 174 -22.52 15.01 2.37
CA GLU A 174 -21.11 15.34 2.24
C GLU A 174 -20.28 14.10 1.85
N VAL A 175 -20.56 12.95 2.45
CA VAL A 175 -19.90 11.68 2.10
C VAL A 175 -20.29 11.22 0.68
N LEU A 176 -21.51 11.51 0.22
CA LEU A 176 -21.98 11.20 -1.14
C LEU A 176 -21.52 12.21 -2.20
N ALA A 177 -20.99 13.37 -1.80
CA ALA A 177 -20.54 14.38 -2.74
C ALA A 177 -19.34 13.82 -3.54
N PRO A 178 -19.36 13.94 -4.89
CA PRO A 178 -18.29 13.39 -5.70
C PRO A 178 -16.97 14.09 -5.38
N PRO A 179 -15.88 13.34 -5.10
CA PRO A 179 -14.57 13.94 -4.95
C PRO A 179 -14.11 14.51 -6.29
N VAL A 180 -13.63 15.76 -6.30
CA VAL A 180 -12.99 16.36 -7.48
C VAL A 180 -11.60 15.72 -7.62
N VAL A 181 -11.51 14.67 -8.42
CA VAL A 181 -10.24 14.00 -8.70
C VAL A 181 -9.60 14.64 -9.93
N HIS A 182 -8.58 15.47 -9.71
CA HIS A 182 -7.66 15.89 -10.78
C HIS A 182 -6.73 14.71 -11.10
N VAL A 183 -7.04 14.00 -12.17
CA VAL A 183 -6.13 12.99 -12.72
C VAL A 183 -5.09 13.73 -13.55
N ALA A 184 -3.87 13.85 -13.03
CA ALA A 184 -2.74 14.27 -13.84
C ALA A 184 -2.36 13.10 -14.75
N GLU A 185 -2.53 13.29 -16.06
CA GLU A 185 -2.07 12.37 -17.09
C GLU A 185 -0.53 12.36 -17.05
N ASN A 186 0.07 11.25 -16.61
CA ASN A 186 1.49 11.01 -16.77
C ASN A 186 1.72 10.53 -18.21
N ASP A 187 2.08 11.45 -19.10
CA ASP A 187 2.67 11.14 -20.39
C ASP A 187 3.98 10.38 -20.20
N VAL A 188 3.99 9.13 -20.61
CA VAL A 188 5.22 8.32 -20.69
C VAL A 188 5.83 8.59 -22.06
N GLU A 189 6.70 9.59 -22.15
CA GLU A 189 7.59 9.79 -23.30
C GLU A 189 8.51 8.57 -23.46
N GLU A 190 8.34 7.83 -24.55
CA GLU A 190 9.26 6.80 -24.98
C GLU A 190 10.40 7.43 -25.77
N SER A 191 11.47 7.82 -25.07
CA SER A 191 12.74 8.18 -25.70
C SER A 191 13.45 6.91 -26.18
N HIS A 192 13.55 6.76 -27.50
CA HIS A 192 14.48 5.84 -28.16
C HIS A 192 15.58 6.66 -28.82
N GLU A 193 16.69 6.81 -28.10
CA GLU A 193 17.94 7.31 -28.65
C GLU A 193 18.72 6.21 -29.38
N GLU A 194 19.12 6.59 -30.58
CA GLU A 194 20.03 5.95 -31.53
C GLU A 194 21.40 5.65 -30.92
N ASN A 195 22.07 4.62 -31.43
CA ASN A 195 23.53 4.44 -31.52
C ASN A 195 23.82 3.04 -32.09
N MET A 196 24.83 2.76 -32.90
CA MET A 196 25.93 3.52 -33.48
C MET A 196 26.53 2.57 -34.52
N GLU A 197 26.72 3.05 -35.74
CA GLU A 197 27.40 2.35 -36.83
C GLU A 197 28.89 2.16 -36.47
N GLY A 198 29.40 0.94 -36.63
CA GLY A 198 30.78 0.58 -36.27
C GLY A 198 31.46 -0.18 -37.40
N ASP A 199 32.03 0.58 -38.33
CA ASP A 199 32.94 0.13 -39.38
C ASP A 199 34.23 -0.43 -38.76
N ALA A 200 34.74 -1.55 -39.29
CA ALA A 200 35.94 -2.21 -38.80
C ALA A 200 36.84 -2.61 -39.98
N GLU A 201 37.79 -1.73 -40.29
CA GLU A 201 38.87 -2.00 -41.24
C GLU A 201 39.78 -3.15 -40.77
N LEU A 202 39.99 -4.12 -41.66
CA LEU A 202 40.88 -5.27 -41.50
C LEU A 202 42.33 -4.88 -41.81
N ILE A 203 43.15 -4.70 -40.77
CA ILE A 203 44.60 -4.63 -40.92
C ILE A 203 45.17 -6.06 -40.88
N VAL A 204 45.61 -6.56 -42.04
CA VAL A 204 46.47 -7.73 -42.15
C VAL A 204 47.91 -7.26 -42.02
N ASN A 205 48.62 -7.74 -41.01
CA ASN A 205 50.07 -7.61 -40.95
C ASN A 205 50.69 -8.98 -40.76
N ASP A 206 51.28 -9.48 -41.84
CA ASP A 206 52.20 -10.60 -41.86
C ASP A 206 53.56 -10.15 -41.30
N SER A 207 53.89 -10.61 -40.11
CA SER A 207 55.29 -10.80 -39.68
C SER A 207 55.31 -11.71 -38.46
N GLU A 208 56.01 -12.84 -38.60
CA GLU A 208 56.11 -13.90 -37.62
C GLU A 208 56.85 -13.45 -36.35
N HIS A 209 56.10 -12.85 -35.43
CA HIS A 209 56.39 -12.88 -34.00
C HIS A 209 55.08 -13.27 -33.30
N LEU A 210 54.77 -14.57 -33.29
CA LEU A 210 53.56 -15.07 -32.64
C LEU A 210 53.63 -14.70 -31.15
N ALA A 211 52.82 -13.71 -30.74
CA ALA A 211 52.73 -13.28 -29.36
C ALA A 211 52.43 -14.49 -28.47
N ARG A 212 53.03 -14.51 -27.27
CA ARG A 212 52.82 -15.55 -26.25
C ARG A 212 52.00 -14.99 -25.09
N PRO A 213 50.73 -14.63 -25.30
CA PRO A 213 49.91 -13.97 -24.28
C PRO A 213 49.67 -14.85 -23.05
N GLU A 214 49.90 -16.17 -23.11
CA GLU A 214 49.91 -17.03 -21.93
C GLU A 214 51.01 -16.68 -20.92
N GLU A 215 52.11 -16.07 -21.35
CA GLU A 215 53.20 -15.64 -20.46
C GLU A 215 52.80 -14.41 -19.63
N GLU A 216 51.75 -13.68 -20.02
CA GLU A 216 51.19 -12.54 -19.29
C GLU A 216 49.91 -12.88 -18.51
N ARG A 217 49.46 -14.14 -18.56
CA ARG A 217 48.25 -14.56 -17.83
C ARG A 217 48.44 -14.42 -16.33
N ILE A 218 47.44 -13.80 -15.70
CA ILE A 218 47.24 -13.74 -14.26
C ILE A 218 46.03 -14.60 -13.88
N THR A 219 45.95 -15.00 -12.61
CA THR A 219 44.80 -15.77 -12.15
C THR A 219 43.54 -14.91 -12.06
N GLN A 220 42.35 -15.52 -12.16
CA GLN A 220 41.10 -14.79 -11.98
C GLN A 220 40.99 -14.19 -10.57
N ALA A 221 41.58 -14.86 -9.57
CA ALA A 221 41.69 -14.36 -8.19
C ALA A 221 42.52 -13.07 -8.11
N GLU A 222 43.55 -12.91 -8.94
CA GLU A 222 44.34 -11.68 -9.01
C GLU A 222 43.66 -10.59 -9.86
N LYS A 223 42.94 -10.99 -10.92
CA LYS A 223 42.25 -10.05 -11.81
C LYS A 223 41.00 -9.44 -11.19
N ASN A 224 40.25 -10.22 -10.41
CA ASN A 224 38.97 -9.82 -9.83
C ASN A 224 39.08 -9.69 -8.31
N LYS A 225 39.11 -8.43 -7.84
CA LYS A 225 39.19 -8.08 -6.42
C LYS A 225 38.05 -8.70 -5.59
N HIS A 226 36.83 -8.71 -6.11
CA HIS A 226 35.68 -9.30 -5.42
C HIS A 226 35.86 -10.81 -5.21
N MET A 227 36.33 -11.53 -6.23
CA MET A 227 36.63 -12.96 -6.10
C MET A 227 37.76 -13.20 -5.09
N GLN A 228 38.78 -12.34 -5.08
CA GLN A 228 39.87 -12.41 -4.10
C GLN A 228 39.35 -12.27 -2.66
N GLU A 229 38.46 -11.31 -2.44
CA GLU A 229 37.83 -11.07 -1.14
C GLU A 229 36.94 -12.23 -0.71
N GLN A 230 36.12 -12.76 -1.64
CA GLN A 230 35.30 -13.95 -1.39
C GLN A 230 36.14 -15.16 -0.98
N LEU A 231 37.25 -15.43 -1.67
CA LEU A 231 38.15 -16.53 -1.33
C LEU A 231 38.82 -16.31 0.04
N LYS A 232 39.19 -15.07 0.39
CA LYS A 232 39.75 -14.73 1.71
C LYS A 232 38.72 -14.94 2.83
N SER A 233 37.49 -14.48 2.63
CA SER A 233 36.39 -14.67 3.61
C SER A 233 36.12 -16.15 3.83
N LEU A 234 35.91 -16.90 2.74
CA LEU A 234 35.63 -18.33 2.80
C LEU A 234 36.79 -19.10 3.43
N SER A 235 38.04 -18.71 3.15
CA SER A 235 39.21 -19.31 3.78
C SER A 235 39.30 -19.03 5.28
N ALA A 236 38.85 -17.87 5.75
CA ALA A 236 38.82 -17.53 7.17
C ALA A 236 37.72 -18.32 7.89
N GLU A 237 36.52 -18.37 7.31
CA GLU A 237 35.37 -19.11 7.85
C GLU A 237 35.67 -20.62 7.95
N LEU A 238 36.26 -21.21 6.89
CA LEU A 238 36.59 -22.63 6.88
C LEU A 238 37.79 -22.98 7.78
N ALA A 239 38.63 -22.01 8.16
CA ALA A 239 39.78 -22.27 9.01
C ALA A 239 39.37 -22.70 10.43
N GLU A 240 38.24 -22.18 10.93
CA GLU A 240 37.73 -22.52 12.27
C GLU A 240 37.24 -23.97 12.37
N ALA A 241 36.62 -24.47 11.29
CA ALA A 241 36.08 -25.82 11.21
C ALA A 241 37.10 -26.86 10.67
N LYS A 242 38.35 -26.46 10.43
CA LYS A 242 39.34 -27.31 9.76
C LYS A 242 39.92 -28.38 10.70
N ASP A 243 39.62 -29.65 10.40
CA ASP A 243 40.25 -30.80 11.04
C ASP A 243 41.67 -31.04 10.49
N GLN A 244 42.68 -30.91 11.36
CA GLN A 244 44.09 -31.08 10.99
C GLN A 244 44.46 -32.55 10.70
N THR A 245 43.69 -33.52 11.19
CA THR A 245 43.98 -34.95 11.02
C THR A 245 43.64 -35.45 9.61
N GLN A 246 42.77 -34.73 8.89
CA GLN A 246 42.31 -35.07 7.54
C GLN A 246 43.02 -34.29 6.42
N VAL A 247 44.09 -33.56 6.76
CA VAL A 247 44.84 -32.77 5.77
C VAL A 247 45.60 -33.70 4.82
N THR A 248 45.32 -33.59 3.53
CA THR A 248 45.98 -34.41 2.51
C THR A 248 47.35 -33.86 2.12
N LYS A 249 48.18 -34.70 1.48
CA LYS A 249 49.49 -34.27 0.93
C LYS A 249 49.34 -33.09 -0.05
N ASN A 250 48.27 -33.07 -0.85
CA ASN A 250 48.03 -32.00 -1.82
C ASN A 250 47.65 -30.68 -1.14
N ASP A 251 46.94 -30.73 -0.01
CA ASP A 251 46.59 -29.54 0.77
C ASP A 251 47.83 -28.90 1.39
N ILE A 252 48.77 -29.71 1.88
CA ILE A 252 50.06 -29.25 2.41
C ILE A 252 50.86 -28.56 1.29
N LEU A 253 50.99 -29.20 0.13
CA LEU A 253 51.68 -28.63 -1.04
C LEU A 253 51.01 -27.34 -1.51
N HIS A 254 49.68 -27.30 -1.56
CA HIS A 254 48.94 -26.09 -1.94
C HIS A 254 49.17 -24.96 -0.93
N GLY A 255 49.09 -25.24 0.37
CA GLY A 255 49.36 -24.26 1.43
C GLY A 255 50.77 -23.68 1.34
N GLN A 256 51.78 -24.51 1.08
CA GLN A 256 53.15 -24.06 0.84
C GLN A 256 53.26 -23.19 -0.42
N ASN A 257 52.61 -23.57 -1.52
CA ASN A 257 52.62 -22.78 -2.75
C ASN A 257 51.97 -21.40 -2.54
N VAL A 258 50.82 -21.34 -1.86
CA VAL A 258 50.15 -20.08 -1.54
C VAL A 258 50.99 -19.22 -0.60
N ALA A 259 51.60 -19.80 0.43
CA ALA A 259 52.49 -19.08 1.36
C ALA A 259 53.72 -18.48 0.66
N GLN A 260 54.24 -19.15 -0.37
CA GLN A 260 55.33 -18.65 -1.21
C GLN A 260 54.87 -17.70 -2.32
N GLY A 261 53.58 -17.34 -2.36
CA GLY A 261 53.00 -16.47 -3.39
C GLY A 261 53.02 -17.08 -4.81
N ARG A 262 53.13 -18.40 -4.91
CA ARG A 262 53.14 -19.14 -6.18
C ARG A 262 51.72 -19.42 -6.64
N ASP A 263 51.49 -19.24 -7.92
CA ASP A 263 50.26 -19.64 -8.60
C ASP A 263 50.59 -20.39 -9.90
N LYS A 264 49.54 -20.88 -10.56
CA LYS A 264 49.67 -21.65 -11.80
C LYS A 264 50.50 -20.94 -12.87
N TYR A 265 50.28 -19.64 -13.09
CA TYR A 265 50.91 -18.91 -14.20
C TYR A 265 52.31 -18.40 -13.82
N LYS A 266 52.53 -17.98 -12.57
CA LYS A 266 53.86 -17.64 -12.03
C LYS A 266 54.79 -18.86 -12.05
N THR A 267 54.31 -20.02 -11.61
CA THR A 267 55.11 -21.25 -11.64
C THR A 267 55.40 -21.67 -13.07
N LEU A 268 54.42 -21.61 -13.99
CA LEU A 268 54.65 -21.91 -15.41
C LEU A 268 55.68 -20.96 -16.03
N LYS A 269 55.66 -19.67 -15.68
CA LYS A 269 56.65 -18.69 -16.13
C LYS A 269 58.04 -19.07 -15.59
N GLN A 270 58.15 -19.35 -14.30
CA GLN A 270 59.42 -19.70 -13.64
C GLN A 270 60.09 -20.93 -14.27
N ILE A 271 59.36 -22.04 -14.45
CA ILE A 271 59.95 -23.28 -14.99
C ILE A 271 60.25 -23.22 -16.50
N ARG A 272 59.75 -22.20 -17.20
CA ARG A 272 59.99 -21.97 -18.63
C ARG A 272 61.10 -20.96 -18.90
N GLN A 273 61.71 -20.39 -17.86
CA GLN A 273 62.87 -19.51 -18.00
C GLN A 273 64.08 -20.27 -18.53
N GLY A 274 65.00 -19.53 -19.17
CA GLY A 274 66.18 -20.10 -19.80
C GLY A 274 65.91 -20.66 -21.20
N ASN A 275 66.97 -21.01 -21.90
CA ASN A 275 66.85 -21.60 -23.23
C ASN A 275 66.40 -23.08 -23.14
N THR A 276 66.00 -23.66 -24.27
CA THR A 276 65.55 -25.06 -24.32
C THR A 276 66.63 -26.02 -23.83
N LYS A 277 67.90 -25.78 -24.18
CA LYS A 277 69.03 -26.62 -23.78
C LYS A 277 69.17 -26.68 -22.25
N GLN A 278 69.18 -25.55 -21.58
CA GLN A 278 69.28 -25.45 -20.11
C GLN A 278 68.16 -26.22 -19.41
N ARG A 279 66.93 -26.16 -19.94
CA ARG A 279 65.79 -26.88 -19.35
C ARG A 279 65.88 -28.39 -19.58
N VAL A 280 66.42 -28.83 -20.72
CA VAL A 280 66.71 -30.25 -20.97
C VAL A 280 67.84 -30.73 -20.05
N ASP A 281 68.94 -29.99 -19.96
CA ASP A 281 70.06 -30.32 -19.07
C ASP A 281 69.61 -30.43 -17.60
N MET A 282 68.74 -29.53 -17.13
CA MET A 282 68.15 -29.59 -15.79
C MET A 282 67.25 -30.82 -15.59
N PHE A 283 66.50 -31.21 -16.62
CA PHE A 283 65.64 -32.39 -16.57
C PHE A 283 66.45 -33.69 -16.52
N GLU A 284 67.50 -33.80 -17.32
CA GLU A 284 68.40 -34.97 -17.34
C GLU A 284 69.23 -35.11 -16.04
N ALA A 285 69.34 -34.02 -15.26
CA ALA A 285 70.04 -34.00 -13.97
C ALA A 285 69.15 -34.33 -12.76
N MET A 286 67.83 -34.49 -12.94
CA MET A 286 66.87 -34.86 -11.88
C MET A 286 66.67 -36.37 -11.78
#